data_AF-A0A0M0BCZ6-F1
#
_entry.id   AF-A0A0M0BCZ6-F1
#
_cell.length_a   1.000
_cell.length_b   1.000
_cell.length_c   1.000
_cell.angle_alpha   90.00
_cell.angle_beta   90.00
_cell.angle_gamma   90.00
#
_symmetry.space_group_name_H-M   'P 1'
#
loop_
_entity.id
_entity.type
_entity.pdbx_description
1 polymer ?
#
loop_
_entity_poly.entity_id
_entity_poly.type
_entity_poly.pdbx_seq_one_letter_code
_entity_poly.pdbx_strand_id
1 'polypeptide(L)'
;MAAALTDVEQLCQQAMHTLETRPHTPSGLPADLVKRIQALLPRLAESKKKIMIRSPRGQELTKAIEDHAAKLYDVIRQLGPEDTAGDAVAAQLKAVEDSVQNLIIYWKSFEYATT
;
A
#
# COMPACT_ATOMS: atom_id res chain seq x y z
N MET A 1 -8.25 6.45 -14.01
CA MET A 1 -9.00 5.47 -13.19
C MET A 1 -8.18 4.21 -12.88
N ALA A 2 -7.60 3.52 -13.86
CA ALA A 2 -6.53 2.54 -13.58
C ALA A 2 -5.22 3.20 -13.09
N ALA A 3 -5.09 4.52 -13.32
CA ALA A 3 -3.99 5.36 -12.85
C ALA A 3 -3.81 5.28 -11.33
N ALA A 4 -4.85 5.54 -10.51
CA ALA A 4 -4.70 5.60 -9.05
C ALA A 4 -4.09 4.33 -8.41
N LEU A 5 -4.52 3.12 -8.80
CA LEU A 5 -3.89 1.89 -8.31
C LEU A 5 -2.49 1.65 -8.89
N THR A 6 -2.19 2.19 -10.08
CA THR A 6 -0.84 2.20 -10.65
C THR A 6 0.07 3.16 -9.89
N ASP A 7 -0.46 4.31 -9.48
CA ASP A 7 0.25 5.31 -8.68
C ASP A 7 0.56 4.74 -7.29
N VAL A 8 -0.39 4.01 -6.69
CA VAL A 8 -0.17 3.22 -5.45
C VAL A 8 0.94 2.17 -5.64
N GLU A 9 0.91 1.40 -6.73
CA GLU A 9 1.96 0.41 -7.00
C GLU A 9 3.34 1.08 -7.13
N GLN A 10 3.41 2.22 -7.82
CA GLN A 10 4.64 3.01 -7.95
C GLN A 10 5.12 3.54 -6.59
N LEU A 11 4.22 4.08 -5.77
CA LEU A 11 4.55 4.56 -4.41
C LEU A 11 5.07 3.42 -3.53
N CYS A 12 4.45 2.24 -3.57
CA CYS A 12 4.92 1.05 -2.86
C CYS A 12 6.31 0.61 -3.33
N GLN A 13 6.58 0.63 -4.64
CA GLN A 13 7.90 0.32 -5.20
C GLN A 13 8.96 1.35 -4.81
N GLN A 14 8.63 2.64 -4.86
CA GLN A 14 9.52 3.72 -4.43
C GLN A 14 9.81 3.66 -2.93
N ALA A 15 8.81 3.33 -2.11
CA ALA A 15 8.96 3.08 -0.68
C ALA A 15 9.94 1.94 -0.41
N MET A 16 9.77 0.79 -1.09
CA MET A 16 10.71 -0.34 -0.99
C MET A 16 12.13 0.07 -1.40
N HIS A 17 12.28 0.73 -2.54
CA HIS A 17 13.60 1.15 -3.04
C HIS A 17 14.28 2.12 -2.08
N THR A 18 13.53 3.04 -1.47
CA THR A 18 14.06 4.00 -0.48
C THR A 18 14.51 3.30 0.80
N LEU A 19 13.82 2.22 1.20
CA LEU A 19 14.22 1.38 2.34
C LEU A 19 15.46 0.54 2.01
N GLU A 20 15.59 0.01 0.80
CA GLU A 20 16.70 -0.84 0.37
C GLU A 20 18.01 -0.05 0.09
N THR A 21 17.90 1.16 -0.46
CA THR A 21 19.08 1.95 -0.90
C THR A 21 19.69 2.80 0.21
N ARG A 22 19.05 2.91 1.38
CA ARG A 22 19.59 3.70 2.49
C ARG A 22 20.67 2.92 3.26
N PRO A 23 21.94 3.39 3.25
CA PRO A 23 23.07 2.71 3.89
C PRO A 23 23.05 2.78 5.43
N HIS A 24 22.14 3.59 6.00
CA HIS A 24 21.89 3.72 7.43
C HIS A 24 20.42 3.45 7.76
N THR A 25 19.83 2.44 7.12
CA THR A 25 18.73 1.77 7.80
C THR A 25 19.36 1.11 9.03
N PRO A 26 19.04 1.56 10.28
CA PRO A 26 19.49 0.85 11.46
C PRO A 26 19.13 -0.61 11.25
N SER A 27 20.04 -1.52 11.58
CA SER A 27 20.11 -2.96 11.26
C SER A 27 18.87 -3.80 11.65
N GLY A 28 17.68 -3.30 11.37
CA GLY A 28 16.46 -3.46 12.16
C GLY A 28 15.27 -2.64 11.63
N LEU A 29 15.37 -1.95 10.48
CA LEU A 29 14.16 -1.74 9.67
C LEU A 29 13.70 -3.16 9.23
N PRO A 30 12.54 -3.64 9.70
CA PRO A 30 12.23 -5.06 9.62
C PRO A 30 12.21 -5.48 8.15
N ALA A 31 12.98 -6.49 7.77
CA ALA A 31 12.80 -7.18 6.49
C ALA A 31 11.33 -7.58 6.28
N ASP A 32 10.57 -7.71 7.36
CA ASP A 32 9.12 -7.88 7.38
C ASP A 32 8.33 -6.72 6.77
N LEU A 33 8.75 -5.46 6.91
CA LEU A 33 8.07 -4.32 6.26
C LEU A 33 8.22 -4.37 4.74
N VAL A 34 9.42 -4.68 4.25
CA VAL A 34 9.67 -4.85 2.81
C VAL A 34 8.84 -6.01 2.27
N LYS A 35 8.81 -7.15 2.96
CA LYS A 35 7.96 -8.30 2.59
C LYS A 35 6.47 -7.94 2.58
N ARG A 36 6.00 -7.17 3.55
CA ARG A 36 4.60 -6.72 3.63
C ARG A 36 4.24 -5.81 2.46
N ILE A 37 5.10 -4.84 2.10
CA ILE A 37 4.89 -4.01 0.90
C ILE A 37 4.91 -4.86 -0.37
N GLN A 38 5.84 -5.81 -0.48
CA GLN A 38 5.93 -6.72 -1.61
C GLN A 38 4.67 -7.58 -1.76
N ALA A 39 4.07 -8.02 -0.64
CA ALA A 39 2.82 -8.78 -0.63
C ALA A 39 1.58 -7.96 -1.07
N LEU A 40 1.64 -6.62 -1.01
CA LEU A 40 0.56 -5.75 -1.48
C LEU A 40 0.52 -5.65 -3.01
N LEU A 41 1.67 -5.68 -3.68
CA LEU A 41 1.76 -5.55 -5.15
C LEU A 41 0.85 -6.53 -5.92
N PRO A 42 0.89 -7.86 -5.68
CA PRO A 42 0.01 -8.78 -6.40
C PRO A 42 -1.48 -8.53 -6.10
N ARG A 43 -1.81 -8.09 -4.88
CA ARG A 43 -3.20 -7.79 -4.46
C ARG A 43 -3.75 -6.55 -5.16
N LEU A 44 -2.92 -5.52 -5.33
CA LEU A 44 -3.23 -4.32 -6.11
C LEU A 44 -3.41 -4.67 -7.59
N ALA A 45 -2.48 -5.44 -8.16
CA ALA A 45 -2.54 -5.90 -9.55
C ALA A 45 -3.80 -6.73 -9.85
N GLU A 46 -4.23 -7.58 -8.92
CA GLU A 46 -5.50 -8.30 -9.03
C GLU A 46 -6.69 -7.34 -8.97
N SER A 47 -6.70 -6.43 -7.99
CA SER A 47 -7.79 -5.47 -7.80
C SER A 47 -7.98 -4.58 -9.03
N LYS A 48 -6.91 -4.18 -9.72
CA LYS A 48 -6.96 -3.41 -10.99
C LYS A 48 -7.78 -4.07 -12.09
N LYS A 49 -7.89 -5.39 -12.09
CA LYS A 49 -8.64 -6.15 -13.11
C LYS A 49 -10.13 -6.20 -12.82
N LYS A 50 -10.56 -5.85 -11.60
CA LYS A 50 -11.96 -5.99 -11.17
C LYS A 50 -12.79 -4.80 -11.66
N ILE A 51 -13.90 -5.06 -12.35
CA ILE A 51 -14.78 -4.01 -12.88
C ILE A 51 -15.34 -3.12 -11.76
N MET A 52 -15.62 -3.71 -10.59
CA MET A 52 -16.20 -3.02 -9.43
C MET A 52 -15.36 -1.86 -8.89
N ILE A 53 -14.05 -1.82 -9.16
CA ILE A 53 -13.20 -0.68 -8.77
C ILE A 53 -13.60 0.61 -9.50
N ARG A 54 -14.30 0.50 -10.63
CA ARG A 54 -14.78 1.65 -11.42
C ARG A 54 -16.05 2.26 -10.83
N SER A 55 -16.73 1.59 -9.90
CA SER A 55 -17.89 2.13 -9.20
C SER A 55 -17.50 3.32 -8.31
N PRO A 56 -18.43 4.22 -7.93
CA PRO A 56 -18.13 5.32 -7.01
C PRO A 56 -17.48 4.86 -5.70
N ARG A 57 -18.02 3.78 -5.09
CA ARG A 57 -17.46 3.20 -3.87
C ARG A 57 -16.08 2.56 -4.10
N GLY A 58 -15.88 1.91 -5.25
CA GLY A 58 -14.57 1.39 -5.63
C GLY A 58 -13.52 2.50 -5.80
N GLN A 59 -13.93 3.67 -6.31
CA GLN A 59 -13.07 4.84 -6.45
C GLN A 59 -12.73 5.46 -5.09
N GLU A 60 -13.70 5.58 -4.18
CA GLU A 60 -13.47 6.05 -2.81
C GLU A 60 -12.46 5.16 -2.07
N LEU A 61 -12.63 3.84 -2.17
CA LEU A 61 -11.69 2.87 -1.58
C LEU A 61 -10.30 2.97 -2.22
N THR A 62 -10.23 3.13 -3.55
CA THR A 62 -8.96 3.31 -4.27
C THR A 62 -8.25 4.58 -3.83
N LYS A 63 -8.99 5.68 -3.68
CA LYS A 63 -8.44 6.96 -3.20
C LYS A 63 -7.92 6.85 -1.77
N ALA A 64 -8.62 6.15 -0.88
CA ALA A 64 -8.14 5.92 0.48
C ALA A 64 -6.81 5.13 0.50
N ILE A 65 -6.65 4.15 -0.40
CA ILE A 65 -5.38 3.43 -0.56
C ILE A 65 -4.28 4.37 -1.03
N GLU A 66 -4.56 5.23 -2.02
CA GLU A 66 -3.64 6.24 -2.53
C GLU A 66 -3.17 7.22 -1.44
N ASP A 67 -4.11 7.79 -0.69
CA ASP A 67 -3.82 8.71 0.41
C ASP A 67 -2.94 8.04 1.49
N HIS A 68 -3.20 6.77 1.80
CA HIS A 68 -2.41 6.03 2.77
C HIS A 68 -1.02 5.64 2.25
N ALA A 69 -0.90 5.29 0.97
CA ALA A 69 0.36 4.96 0.31
C ALA A 69 1.27 6.19 0.16
N ALA A 70 0.70 7.35 -0.19
CA ALA A 70 1.42 8.62 -0.24
C ALA A 70 1.98 8.99 1.13
N LYS A 71 1.15 8.90 2.19
CA LYS A 71 1.60 9.10 3.57
C LYS A 71 2.68 8.10 4.00
N LEU A 72 2.57 6.83 3.61
CA LEU A 72 3.61 5.83 3.88
C LEU A 72 4.94 6.24 3.26
N TYR A 73 4.92 6.66 1.99
CA TYR A 73 6.10 7.13 1.29
C TYR A 73 6.69 8.38 1.95
N ASP A 74 5.88 9.34 2.36
CA ASP A 74 6.33 10.54 3.07
C ASP A 74 7.00 10.20 4.41
N VAL A 75 6.41 9.31 5.21
CA VAL A 75 7.00 8.85 6.48
C VAL A 75 8.35 8.16 6.21
N ILE A 76 8.43 7.31 5.20
CA ILE A 76 9.69 6.65 4.81
C ILE A 76 10.73 7.67 4.34
N ARG A 77 10.32 8.69 3.61
CA ARG A 77 11.21 9.75 3.11
C ARG A 77 11.76 10.60 4.26
N GLN A 78 10.93 10.88 5.26
CA GLN A 78 11.26 11.72 6.42
C GLN A 78 12.07 11.01 7.51
N LEU A 79 12.20 9.68 7.46
CA LEU A 79 13.04 8.91 8.39
C LEU A 79 14.44 9.53 8.49
N GLY A 80 14.87 9.94 9.67
CA GLY A 80 16.27 10.28 9.95
C GLY A 80 17.14 9.03 10.21
N PRO A 81 18.47 9.16 10.19
CA PRO A 81 19.40 8.09 10.54
C PRO A 81 19.31 7.64 12.01
N GLU A 82 18.72 8.46 12.89
CA GLU A 82 18.58 8.18 14.33
C GLU A 82 17.14 7.84 14.76
N ASP A 83 16.18 7.86 13.83
CA ASP A 83 14.77 7.69 14.15
C ASP A 83 14.37 6.20 14.22
N THR A 84 13.88 5.79 15.40
CA THR A 84 13.09 4.55 15.58
C THR A 84 11.70 4.65 14.95
N ALA A 85 11.56 5.18 13.73
CA ALA A 85 10.26 5.30 13.07
C ALA A 85 9.81 4.02 12.36
N GLY A 86 10.41 2.86 12.69
CA GLY A 86 9.91 1.55 12.29
C GLY A 86 8.45 1.33 12.69
N ASP A 87 8.03 1.81 13.87
CA ASP A 87 6.64 1.73 14.33
C ASP A 87 5.70 2.64 13.53
N ALA A 88 6.15 3.85 13.17
CA ALA A 88 5.37 4.78 12.35
C ALA A 88 5.16 4.24 10.93
N VAL A 89 6.22 3.69 10.33
CA VAL A 89 6.13 3.01 9.02
C VAL A 89 5.23 1.78 9.13
N ALA A 90 5.36 0.97 10.19
CA ALA A 90 4.54 -0.22 10.39
C ALA A 90 3.05 0.11 10.56
N ALA A 91 2.73 1.18 11.30
CA ALA A 91 1.37 1.67 11.47
C ALA A 91 0.79 2.17 10.14
N GLN A 92 1.57 2.95 9.39
CA GLN A 92 1.11 3.49 8.11
C GLN A 92 0.97 2.38 7.04
N LEU A 93 1.85 1.39 7.05
CA LEU A 93 1.76 0.22 6.19
C LEU A 93 0.51 -0.61 6.51
N LYS A 94 0.18 -0.76 7.80
CA LYS A 94 -1.06 -1.43 8.22
C LYS A 94 -2.30 -0.70 7.69
N ALA A 95 -2.31 0.63 7.70
CA ALA A 95 -3.41 1.41 7.12
C ALA A 95 -3.59 1.16 5.61
N VAL A 96 -2.48 1.02 4.86
CA VAL A 96 -2.52 0.63 3.44
C VAL A 96 -3.07 -0.79 3.30
N GLU A 97 -2.59 -1.75 4.09
CA GLU A 97 -3.06 -3.14 4.07
C GLU A 97 -4.56 -3.26 4.35
N ASP A 98 -5.04 -2.57 5.39
CA ASP A 98 -6.46 -2.58 5.76
C ASP A 98 -7.32 -1.95 4.65
N SER A 99 -6.81 -0.90 3.99
CA SER A 99 -7.52 -0.25 2.87
C SER A 99 -7.60 -1.15 1.64
N VAL A 100 -6.50 -1.84 1.31
CA VAL A 100 -6.47 -2.84 0.22
C VAL A 100 -7.39 -4.00 0.56
N GLN A 101 -7.40 -4.47 1.81
CA GLN A 101 -8.29 -5.53 2.26
C GLN A 101 -9.76 -5.12 2.14
N ASN A 102 -10.12 -3.87 2.47
CA ASN A 102 -11.48 -3.34 2.31
C ASN A 102 -11.91 -3.31 0.84
N LEU A 103 -11.00 -2.92 -0.07
CA LEU A 103 -11.25 -3.00 -1.51
C LEU A 103 -11.50 -4.44 -1.96
N ILE A 104 -10.71 -5.39 -1.45
CA ILE A 104 -10.85 -6.82 -1.74
C ILE A 104 -12.18 -7.37 -1.26
N ILE A 105 -12.56 -7.09 -0.01
CA ILE A 105 -13.85 -7.50 0.55
C ILE A 105 -14.96 -6.92 -0.32
N TYR A 106 -14.88 -5.63 -0.67
CA TYR A 106 -15.87 -4.99 -1.51
C TYR A 106 -16.07 -5.75 -2.83
N TRP A 107 -15.03 -5.93 -3.66
CA TRP A 107 -15.26 -6.60 -4.95
C TRP A 107 -15.59 -8.10 -4.83
N LYS A 108 -15.09 -8.81 -3.81
CA LYS A 108 -15.46 -10.21 -3.56
C LYS A 108 -16.94 -10.37 -3.19
N SER A 109 -17.49 -9.45 -2.38
CA SER A 109 -18.90 -9.49 -2.01
C SER A 109 -19.83 -9.36 -3.22
N PHE A 110 -19.40 -8.67 -4.28
CA PHE A 110 -20.17 -8.59 -5.52
C PHE A 110 -20.00 -9.82 -6.39
N GLU A 111 -18.79 -10.40 -6.48
CA GLU A 111 -18.59 -11.66 -7.20
C GLU A 111 -19.48 -12.77 -6.62
N TYR A 112 -19.52 -12.90 -5.29
CA TYR A 112 -20.34 -13.90 -4.59
C TYR A 112 -21.85 -13.65 -4.72
N ALA A 113 -22.29 -12.40 -4.84
CA ALA A 113 -23.71 -12.08 -5.04
C ALA A 113 -24.20 -12.33 -6.47
N THR A 114 -23.28 -12.46 -7.44
CA THR A 114 -23.58 -12.70 -8.85
C THR A 114 -23.33 -14.15 -9.32
N THR A 115 -22.94 -15.05 -8.40
CA THR A 115 -22.77 -16.49 -8.66
C THR A 115 -23.93 -17.27 -8.07
#